data_AF-A0A9X3S6Z2-F1
#
_entry.id   AF-A0A9X3S6Z2-F1
#
_cell.length_a   1.000
_cell.length_b   1.000
_cell.length_c   1.000
_cell.angle_alpha   90.00
_cell.angle_beta   90.00
_cell.angle_gamma   90.00
#
_symmetry.space_group_name_H-M   'P 1'
#
loop_
_entity.id
_entity.type
_entity.pdbx_description
1 polymer ?
#
loop_
_entity_poly.entity_id
_entity_poly.type
_entity_poly.pdbx_seq_one_letter_code
_entity_poly.pdbx_strand_id
1 'polypeptide(L)'
;MEGSVVWRAALLQALTLGVVALTLSVTLDREFFVSWGWLAGPGAWAVCALFTGAVLKLPLLPVLAGAALAGIPSLIGVLLDQHWLGAPLAVAIFAIWCGRLARSRRLAVA
;
A
#
# COMPACT_ATOMS: atom_id res chain seq x y z
N MET A 1 20.97 -4.29 -3.75
CA MET A 1 20.01 -3.55 -4.60
C MET A 1 18.55 -3.86 -4.28
N GLU A 2 18.16 -5.13 -4.05
CA GLU A 2 16.77 -5.51 -3.69
C GLU A 2 16.29 -4.91 -2.36
N GLY A 3 17.15 -4.93 -1.33
CA GLY A 3 16.84 -4.28 -0.03
C GLY A 3 16.60 -2.77 -0.15
N SER A 4 17.16 -2.12 -1.17
CA SER A 4 16.87 -0.71 -1.46
C SER A 4 15.46 -0.53 -2.03
N VAL A 5 14.97 -1.45 -2.85
CA VAL A 5 13.59 -1.39 -3.39
C VAL A 5 12.57 -1.61 -2.28
N VAL A 6 12.79 -2.58 -1.39
CA VAL A 6 11.90 -2.82 -0.24
C VAL A 6 11.77 -1.56 0.61
N TRP A 7 12.88 -0.95 1.03
CA TRP A 7 12.84 0.27 1.83
C TRP A 7 12.22 1.46 1.10
N ARG A 8 12.53 1.64 -0.18
CA ARG A 8 11.93 2.72 -0.99
C ARG A 8 10.43 2.51 -1.18
N ALA A 9 9.98 1.28 -1.41
CA ALA A 9 8.56 0.95 -1.52
C ALA A 9 7.83 1.21 -0.20
N ALA A 10 8.42 0.77 0.93
CA ALA A 10 7.85 1.01 2.25
C ALA A 10 7.71 2.52 2.54
N LEU A 11 8.78 3.29 2.31
CA LEU A 11 8.78 4.74 2.55
C LEU A 11 7.80 5.47 1.62
N LEU A 12 7.82 5.18 0.32
CA LEU A 12 6.90 5.81 -0.64
C LEU A 12 5.45 5.50 -0.30
N GLN A 13 5.12 4.24 -0.03
CA GLN A 13 3.77 3.82 0.32
C GLN A 13 3.30 4.47 1.62
N ALA A 14 4.12 4.43 2.68
CA ALA A 14 3.76 5.01 3.98
C ALA A 14 3.58 6.53 3.89
N LEU A 15 4.48 7.24 3.22
CA LEU A 15 4.41 8.69 3.08
C LEU A 15 3.20 9.12 2.25
N THR A 16 2.99 8.50 1.09
CA THR A 16 1.86 8.86 0.21
C THR A 16 0.53 8.53 0.86
N LEU A 17 0.41 7.36 1.48
CA LEU A 17 -0.80 6.99 2.22
C LEU A 17 -1.04 7.91 3.40
N GLY A 18 0.01 8.29 4.15
CA GLY A 18 -0.09 9.23 5.26
C GLY A 18 -0.56 10.61 4.81
N VAL A 19 -0.01 11.14 3.72
CA VAL A 19 -0.44 12.43 3.14
C VAL A 19 -1.88 12.35 2.66
N VAL A 20 -2.28 11.29 1.98
CA VAL A 20 -3.67 11.11 1.52
C VAL A 20 -4.61 10.99 2.70
N ALA A 21 -4.29 10.19 3.72
CA ALA A 21 -5.10 10.02 4.92
C ALA A 21 -5.29 11.35 5.67
N LEU A 22 -4.21 12.11 5.86
CA LEU A 22 -4.26 13.44 6.48
C LEU A 22 -5.12 14.40 5.67
N THR A 23 -4.92 14.45 4.34
CA THR A 23 -5.70 15.31 3.46
C THR A 23 -7.19 14.97 3.57
N LEU A 24 -7.55 13.70 3.42
CA LEU A 24 -8.94 13.25 3.53
C LEU A 24 -9.54 13.57 4.90
N SER A 25 -8.79 13.38 5.99
CA SER A 25 -9.25 13.65 7.35
C SER A 25 -9.52 15.13 7.63
N VAL A 26 -8.84 16.03 6.92
CA VAL A 26 -9.03 17.48 7.04
C VAL A 26 -10.13 17.97 6.09
N THR A 27 -10.28 17.33 4.92
CA THR A 27 -11.22 17.78 3.89
C THR A 27 -12.62 17.19 4.00
N LEU A 28 -12.76 15.99 4.58
CA LEU A 28 -14.02 15.24 4.61
C LEU A 28 -14.54 15.08 6.03
N ASP A 29 -15.86 15.02 6.16
CA ASP A 29 -16.54 14.88 7.43
C ASP A 29 -16.69 13.41 7.85
N ARG A 30 -17.09 13.20 9.11
CA ARG A 30 -17.27 11.85 9.67
C ARG A 30 -18.33 11.04 8.92
N GLU A 31 -19.41 11.68 8.48
CA GLU A 31 -20.50 11.07 7.70
C GLU A 31 -19.99 10.42 6.41
N PHE A 32 -19.08 11.12 5.70
CA PHE A 32 -18.42 10.55 4.52
C PHE A 32 -17.70 9.25 4.85
N PHE A 33 -16.90 9.21 5.92
CA PHE A 33 -16.17 8.00 6.29
C PHE A 33 -17.08 6.85 6.74
N VAL A 34 -18.23 7.14 7.36
CA VAL A 34 -19.22 6.11 7.72
C VAL A 34 -19.86 5.50 6.47
N SER A 35 -20.15 6.32 5.47
CA SER A 35 -20.86 5.89 4.24
C SER A 35 -19.91 5.30 3.19
N TRP A 36 -18.72 5.87 3.04
CA TRP A 36 -17.76 5.59 1.96
C TRP A 36 -16.42 5.05 2.44
N GLY A 37 -16.16 4.99 3.75
CA GLY A 37 -14.88 4.53 4.29
C GLY A 37 -14.48 3.13 3.82
N TRP A 38 -15.47 2.26 3.62
CA TRP A 38 -15.25 0.89 3.10
C TRP A 38 -14.63 0.88 1.70
N LEU A 39 -14.85 1.92 0.89
CA LEU A 39 -14.27 2.07 -0.45
C LEU A 39 -13.11 3.05 -0.48
N ALA A 40 -13.20 4.15 0.28
CA ALA A 40 -12.19 5.20 0.33
C ALA A 40 -10.85 4.68 0.85
N GLY A 41 -10.86 3.82 1.88
CA GLY A 41 -9.63 3.21 2.42
C GLY A 41 -8.90 2.33 1.39
N PRO A 42 -9.56 1.27 0.86
CA PRO A 42 -8.97 0.43 -0.19
C PRO A 42 -8.61 1.21 -1.47
N GLY A 43 -9.42 2.20 -1.85
CA GLY A 43 -9.16 3.07 -2.99
C GLY A 43 -7.89 3.91 -2.80
N ALA A 44 -7.77 4.61 -1.67
CA ALA A 44 -6.58 5.38 -1.32
C ALA A 44 -5.33 4.49 -1.27
N TRP A 45 -5.44 3.30 -0.67
CA TRP A 45 -4.37 2.30 -0.64
C TRP A 45 -3.91 1.87 -2.04
N ALA A 46 -4.86 1.52 -2.91
CA ALA A 46 -4.58 1.09 -4.28
C ALA A 46 -3.94 2.21 -5.11
N VAL A 47 -4.43 3.46 -5.00
CA VAL A 47 -3.84 4.62 -5.67
C VAL A 47 -2.40 4.87 -5.20
N CYS A 48 -2.15 4.82 -3.90
CA CYS A 48 -0.80 4.95 -3.35
C CYS A 48 0.12 3.81 -3.82
N ALA A 49 -0.40 2.58 -3.89
CA ALA A 49 0.35 1.42 -4.37
C ALA A 49 0.73 1.56 -5.85
N LEU A 50 -0.22 2.02 -6.69
CA LEU A 50 0.03 2.32 -8.10
C LEU A 50 1.09 3.41 -8.26
N PHE A 51 0.99 4.49 -7.47
CA PHE A 51 1.99 5.55 -7.47
C PHE A 51 3.38 5.01 -7.09
N THR A 52 3.48 4.24 -6.01
CA THR A 52 4.73 3.60 -5.58
C THR A 52 5.30 2.70 -6.67
N GLY A 53 4.45 1.86 -7.29
CA GLY A 53 4.84 1.00 -8.41
C GLY A 53 5.35 1.80 -9.63
N ALA A 54 4.68 2.89 -9.98
CA ALA A 54 5.07 3.76 -11.08
C ALA A 54 6.42 4.44 -10.83
N VAL A 55 6.63 5.02 -9.63
CA VAL A 55 7.89 5.66 -9.23
C VAL A 55 9.05 4.66 -9.25
N LEU A 56 8.80 3.42 -8.81
CA LEU A 56 9.80 2.35 -8.81
C LEU A 56 9.93 1.64 -10.17
N LYS A 57 9.16 2.06 -11.19
CA LYS A 57 9.12 1.48 -12.53
C LYS A 57 8.83 -0.04 -12.51
N LEU A 58 7.90 -0.45 -11.65
CA LEU A 58 7.43 -1.84 -11.52
C LEU A 58 6.19 -2.07 -12.41
N PRO A 59 5.92 -3.32 -12.81
CA PRO A 59 4.70 -3.65 -13.55
C PRO A 59 3.46 -3.41 -12.66
N LEU A 60 2.54 -2.55 -13.09
CA LEU A 60 1.45 -2.05 -12.25
C LEU A 60 0.43 -3.12 -11.87
N LEU A 61 0.12 -4.05 -12.77
CA LEU A 61 -0.87 -5.09 -12.51
C LEU A 61 -0.42 -6.07 -11.39
N PRO A 62 0.83 -6.59 -11.40
CA PRO A 62 1.38 -7.32 -10.25
C PRO A 62 1.50 -6.48 -8.97
N VAL A 63 1.72 -5.17 -9.07
CA VAL A 63 1.76 -4.27 -7.91
C VAL A 63 0.39 -4.20 -7.24
N LEU A 64 -0.68 -4.02 -8.02
CA LEU A 64 -2.06 -4.05 -7.50
C LEU A 64 -2.41 -5.39 -6.86
N ALA A 65 -1.99 -6.51 -7.46
CA ALA A 65 -2.17 -7.83 -6.87
C ALA A 65 -1.47 -7.93 -5.50
N GLY A 66 -0.22 -7.44 -5.40
CA GLY A 66 0.51 -7.38 -4.14
C GLY A 66 -0.16 -6.47 -3.11
N ALA A 67 -0.70 -5.33 -3.54
CA ALA A 67 -1.41 -4.40 -2.69
C ALA A 67 -2.70 -5.01 -2.14
N ALA A 68 -3.46 -5.74 -2.97
CA ALA A 68 -4.66 -6.45 -2.56
C ALA A 68 -4.33 -7.55 -1.54
N LEU A 69 -3.30 -8.36 -1.82
CA LEU A 69 -2.84 -9.42 -0.92
C LEU A 69 -2.32 -8.88 0.42
N ALA A 70 -1.62 -7.75 0.40
CA ALA A 70 -1.15 -7.07 1.61
C ALA A 70 -2.28 -6.45 2.45
N GLY A 71 -3.40 -6.09 1.80
CA GLY A 71 -4.59 -5.56 2.47
C GLY A 71 -5.36 -6.62 3.26
N ILE A 72 -5.34 -7.89 2.84
CA ILE A 72 -6.09 -8.97 3.49
C ILE A 72 -5.68 -9.17 4.96
N PRO A 73 -4.39 -9.31 5.32
CA PRO A 73 -3.96 -9.38 6.72
C PRO A 73 -4.32 -8.13 7.53
N SER A 74 -4.33 -6.95 6.90
CA SER A 74 -4.71 -5.70 7.58
C SER A 74 -6.20 -5.66 7.92
N LEU A 75 -7.06 -6.27 7.10
CA LEU A 75 -8.49 -6.41 7.42
C LEU A 75 -8.69 -7.27 8.68
N ILE A 76 -7.86 -8.30 8.87
CA ILE A 76 -7.89 -9.12 10.10
C ILE A 76 -7.49 -8.27 11.31
N GLY A 77 -6.49 -7.39 11.18
CA GLY A 77 -6.10 -6.45 12.24
C GLY A 77 -7.23 -5.48 12.64
N VAL A 78 -8.08 -5.08 11.70
CA VAL A 78 -9.30 -4.29 11.97
C VAL A 78 -10.34 -5.12 12.73
N LEU A 79 -10.51 -6.39 12.39
CA LEU A 79 -11.46 -7.28 13.07
C LEU A 79 -11.03 -7.62 14.51
N LEU A 80 -9.74 -7.50 14.84
CA LEU A 80 -9.17 -7.79 16.16
C LEU A 80 -9.02 -6.56 17.06
N ASP A 81 -9.66 -5.43 16.73
CA ASP A 81 -9.54 -4.13 17.43
C ASP A 81 -8.10 -3.54 17.43
N GLN A 82 -7.24 -4.13 16.60
CA GLN A 82 -5.81 -3.84 16.51
C GLN A 82 -5.52 -2.89 15.33
N HIS A 83 -6.35 -1.87 15.17
CA HIS A 83 -6.42 -0.98 14.00
C HIS A 83 -5.07 -0.33 13.65
N TRP A 84 -4.25 -0.06 14.67
CA TRP A 84 -2.95 0.60 14.55
C TRP A 84 -1.87 -0.28 13.93
N LEU A 85 -2.00 -1.61 14.03
CA LEU A 85 -0.99 -2.56 13.53
C LEU A 85 -1.24 -3.01 12.09
N GLY A 86 -2.47 -2.87 11.59
CA GLY A 86 -2.84 -3.30 10.24
C GLY A 86 -2.08 -2.54 9.15
N ALA A 87 -2.01 -1.21 9.23
CA ALA A 87 -1.39 -0.37 8.20
C ALA A 87 0.14 -0.57 8.10
N PRO A 88 0.93 -0.57 9.19
CA PRO A 88 2.36 -0.86 9.13
C PRO A 88 2.66 -2.27 8.58
N LEU A 89 1.84 -3.25 8.97
CA LEU A 89 1.99 -4.64 8.50
C LEU A 89 1.70 -4.74 7.00
N ALA A 90 0.62 -4.13 6.52
CA ALA A 90 0.31 -4.08 5.08
C ALA A 90 1.44 -3.42 4.29
N VAL A 91 2.00 -2.31 4.78
CA VAL A 91 3.13 -1.63 4.15
C VAL A 91 4.34 -2.55 4.08
N ALA A 92 4.66 -3.28 5.16
CA ALA A 92 5.78 -4.21 5.18
C ALA A 92 5.59 -5.36 4.15
N ILE A 93 4.42 -5.98 4.13
CA ILE A 93 4.10 -7.07 3.18
C ILE A 93 4.16 -6.56 1.74
N PHE A 94 3.56 -5.41 1.46
CA PHE A 94 3.57 -4.77 0.14
C PHE A 94 5.00 -4.40 -0.31
N ALA A 95 5.82 -3.87 0.59
CA ALA A 95 7.21 -3.53 0.30
C ALA A 95 8.05 -4.77 -0.07
N ILE A 96 7.87 -5.87 0.68
CA ILE A 96 8.50 -7.15 0.37
C ILE A 96 8.06 -7.67 -1.00
N TRP A 97 6.77 -7.57 -1.31
CA TRP A 97 6.23 -7.93 -2.62
C TRP A 97 6.87 -7.12 -3.76
N CYS A 98 6.98 -5.79 -3.60
CA CYS A 98 7.64 -4.92 -4.57
C CYS A 98 9.12 -5.29 -4.78
N GLY A 99 9.83 -5.63 -3.69
CA GLY A 99 11.19 -6.15 -3.79
C GLY A 99 11.26 -7.46 -4.59
N ARG A 100 10.34 -8.40 -4.36
CA ARG A 100 10.27 -9.65 -5.15
C ARG A 100 10.01 -9.38 -6.63
N LEU A 101 9.10 -8.46 -6.97
CA LEU A 101 8.83 -8.07 -8.36
C LEU A 101 10.05 -7.47 -9.05
N ALA A 102 10.79 -6.60 -8.36
CA ALA A 102 12.02 -6.01 -8.89
C ALA A 102 13.06 -7.09 -9.20
N ARG A 103 13.22 -8.07 -8.30
CA ARG A 103 14.11 -9.22 -8.51
C ARG A 103 13.70 -10.05 -9.73
N SER A 104 12.44 -10.45 -9.82
CA SER A 104 11.93 -11.26 -10.93
C SER A 104 12.10 -10.55 -12.27
N ARG A 105 11.86 -9.24 -12.32
CA ARG A 105 12.06 -8.44 -13.54
C ARG A 105 13.53 -8.40 -13.97
N ARG A 106 14.48 -8.29 -13.04
CA ARG A 106 15.91 -8.33 -13.35
C ARG A 106 16.32 -9.67 -13.96
N LEU A 107 15.86 -10.78 -13.37
CA LEU A 107 16.17 -12.12 -13.85
C LEU A 107 15.60 -12.40 -15.24
N ALA A 108 14.49 -11.77 -15.61
CA ALA A 108 13.89 -11.91 -16.94
C ALA A 108 14.59 -11.10 -18.05
N VAL A 109 15.49 -10.16 -17.69
CA VAL A 109 16.18 -9.24 -18.62
C VAL A 109 17.69 -9.52 -18.69
N ALA A 110 18.22 -10.37 -17.81
CA ALA A 110 19.62 -10.81 -17.78
C ALA A 110 19.79 -12.07 -18.64
#